data_AF-A0A843KFA6-F1
#
_entry.id   AF-A0A843KFA6-F1
#
_cell.length_a   1.000
_cell.length_b   1.000
_cell.length_c   1.000
_cell.angle_alpha   90.00
_cell.angle_beta   90.00
_cell.angle_gamma   90.00
#
_symmetry.space_group_name_H-M   'P 1'
#
loop_
_entity.id
_entity.type
_entity.pdbx_description
1 polymer ?
#
loop_
_entity_poly.entity_id
_entity_poly.type
_entity_poly.pdbx_seq_one_letter_code
_entity_poly.pdbx_strand_id
1 'polypeptide(L)' 'MQRLNCERFPCHGLDQDCSLCFCPFYPCGDGRTGGRMVEGAWDCRSCRIIHRPEVAAMVLDGLMRGESLPAVWKKLEEKL' A
#
# COMPACT_ATOMS: atom_id res chain seq x y z
N MET A 1 1.81 14.45 11.08
CA MET A 1 1.86 13.67 12.33
C MET A 1 2.82 12.51 12.11
N GLN A 2 4.08 12.61 12.54
CA GLN A 2 5.01 11.47 12.45
C GLN A 2 4.59 10.43 13.49
N ARG A 3 4.39 9.16 13.10
CA ARG A 3 4.02 8.08 14.02
C ARG A 3 5.25 7.64 14.82
N LEU A 4 5.68 8.48 15.76
CA LEU A 4 6.84 8.25 16.64
C LEU A 4 6.66 7.06 17.60
N ASN A 5 5.45 6.53 17.73
CA ASN A 5 5.09 5.46 18.68
C ASN A 5 4.75 4.11 18.00
N CYS A 6 5.18 3.91 16.75
CA CYS A 6 5.11 2.56 16.18
C CYS A 6 6.24 1.72 16.79
N GLU A 7 5.92 0.62 17.47
CA GLU A 7 6.92 -0.35 17.99
C GLU A 7 7.82 -0.93 16.89
N ARG A 8 7.38 -0.77 15.63
CA ARG A 8 8.08 -1.16 14.41
C ARG A 8 8.69 0.05 13.71
N PHE A 9 8.93 1.15 14.42
CA PHE A 9 9.74 2.26 13.93
C PHE A 9 11.20 1.95 14.26
N PRO A 10 12.15 1.98 13.30
CA PRO A 10 12.05 2.43 11.91
C PRO A 10 12.09 1.28 10.89
N CYS A 11 11.08 0.40 10.85
CA CYS A 11 11.02 -0.71 9.87
C CYS A 11 10.87 -0.24 8.41
N HIS A 12 10.64 1.06 8.17
CA HIS A 12 10.50 1.66 6.86
C HIS A 12 11.27 3.00 6.90
N GLY A 13 12.13 3.25 5.92
CA GLY A 13 12.98 4.45 5.89
C GLY A 13 12.17 5.74 6.07
N LEU A 14 12.85 6.82 6.48
CA LEU A 14 12.23 8.14 6.70
C LEU A 14 11.56 8.72 5.43
N ASP A 15 11.80 8.12 4.28
CA ASP A 15 11.25 8.45 2.96
C ASP A 15 9.91 7.74 2.63
N GLN A 16 9.44 6.84 3.48
CA GLN A 16 8.25 6.02 3.24
C GLN A 16 7.05 6.47 4.12
N ASP A 17 5.83 6.48 3.55
CA ASP A 17 4.59 6.65 4.31
C ASP A 17 4.15 5.30 4.93
N CYS A 18 4.02 5.24 6.25
CA CYS A 18 3.59 4.04 6.99
C CYS A 18 2.20 4.21 7.62
N SER A 19 1.36 5.07 7.06
CA SER A 19 0.00 5.29 7.55
C SER A 19 -0.87 4.03 7.43
N LEU A 20 -0.51 3.14 6.50
CA LEU A 20 -1.07 1.81 6.35
C LEU A 20 -0.01 0.78 6.77
N CYS A 21 -0.19 0.15 7.94
CA CYS A 21 0.72 -0.89 8.42
C CYS A 21 0.72 -2.16 7.56
N PHE A 22 -0.33 -2.35 6.76
CA PHE A 22 -0.49 -3.45 5.82
C PHE A 22 -1.14 -2.93 4.53
N CYS A 23 -0.74 -3.50 3.39
CA CYS A 23 -1.33 -3.16 2.10
C CYS A 23 -2.75 -3.74 2.03
N PRO A 24 -3.81 -2.92 1.96
CA PRO A 24 -5.18 -3.43 1.94
C PRO A 24 -5.53 -4.15 0.62
N PHE A 25 -4.65 -4.08 -0.38
CA PHE A 25 -4.82 -4.71 -1.69
C PHE A 25 -4.09 -6.04 -1.81
N TYR A 26 -3.41 -6.53 -0.78
CA TYR A 26 -2.69 -7.79 -0.87
C TYR A 26 -3.65 -9.00 -0.87
N PRO A 27 -3.43 -10.00 -1.74
CA PRO A 27 -2.54 -9.99 -2.90
C PRO A 27 -3.15 -9.18 -4.05
N CYS A 28 -2.40 -8.22 -4.61
CA CYS A 28 -2.93 -7.37 -5.68
C CYS A 28 -2.78 -7.99 -7.08
N GLY A 29 -1.89 -8.98 -7.23
CA GLY A 29 -1.63 -9.68 -8.49
C GLY A 29 -0.98 -8.82 -9.59
N ASP A 30 -0.69 -7.55 -9.33
CA ASP A 30 -0.17 -6.61 -10.32
C ASP A 30 1.36 -6.50 -10.27
N GLY A 31 2.00 -7.02 -11.31
CA GLY A 31 3.46 -7.00 -11.48
C GLY A 31 4.06 -5.60 -11.65
N ARG A 32 3.29 -4.60 -12.10
CA ARG A 32 3.76 -3.20 -12.21
C ARG A 32 4.15 -2.62 -10.86
N THR A 33 3.56 -3.15 -9.79
CA THR A 33 3.88 -2.72 -8.43
C THR A 33 5.19 -3.30 -7.90
N GLY A 34 5.83 -4.22 -8.65
CA GLY A 34 7.01 -4.98 -8.21
C GLY A 34 6.67 -6.31 -7.51
N GLY A 35 5.39 -6.66 -7.40
CA GLY A 35 4.96 -7.98 -6.92
C GLY A 35 5.18 -9.09 -7.95
N ARG A 36 5.36 -10.32 -7.49
CA ARG A 36 5.56 -11.50 -8.36
C ARG A 36 5.12 -12.79 -7.68
N MET A 37 4.88 -13.85 -8.45
CA MET A 37 4.68 -15.19 -7.88
C MET A 37 6.02 -15.82 -7.50
N VAL A 38 6.13 -16.35 -6.28
CA VAL A 38 7.29 -17.12 -5.77
C VAL A 38 6.75 -18.36 -5.06
N GLU A 39 7.14 -19.55 -5.52
CA GLU A 39 6.76 -20.83 -4.91
C GLU A 39 5.24 -21.01 -4.69
N GLY A 40 4.42 -20.49 -5.61
CA GLY A 40 2.96 -20.58 -5.54
C GLY A 40 2.27 -19.51 -4.67
N ALA A 41 3.04 -18.60 -4.05
CA ALA A 41 2.52 -17.47 -3.28
C ALA A 41 2.82 -16.13 -3.97
N TRP A 42 1.97 -15.13 -3.74
CA TRP A 42 2.21 -13.75 -4.20
C TRP A 42 3.22 -13.07 -3.28
N ASP A 43 4.39 -12.72 -3.80
CA ASP A 43 5.43 -11.98 -3.10
C ASP A 43 5.35 -10.50 -3.47
N CYS A 44 4.97 -9.66 -2.51
CA CYS A 44 4.92 -8.20 -2.66
C CYS A 44 6.06 -7.46 -1.95
N ARG A 45 7.16 -8.12 -1.56
CA ARG A 45 8.24 -7.50 -0.78
C ARG A 45 8.92 -6.32 -1.49
N SER A 46 8.91 -6.30 -2.81
CA SER A 46 9.44 -5.18 -3.61
C SER A 46 8.41 -4.08 -3.90
N CYS A 47 7.17 -4.23 -3.42
CA CYS A 47 6.09 -3.29 -3.66
C CYS A 47 6.17 -2.09 -2.71
N ARG A 48 6.23 -0.88 -3.27
CA ARG A 48 6.29 0.39 -2.52
C ARG A 48 5.06 1.27 -2.70
N ILE A 49 4.03 0.79 -3.41
CA ILE A 49 2.92 1.63 -3.85
C ILE A 49 2.18 2.31 -2.70
N ILE A 50 1.90 1.56 -1.62
CA ILE A 50 1.19 2.10 -0.44
C ILE A 50 2.07 2.96 0.45
N HIS A 51 3.38 2.96 0.22
CA HIS A 51 4.33 3.80 0.94
C HIS A 51 4.51 5.17 0.30
N ARG A 52 3.92 5.40 -0.88
CA ARG A 52 3.88 6.72 -1.50
C ARG A 52 2.84 7.58 -0.77
N PRO A 53 3.21 8.76 -0.22
CA PRO A 53 2.28 9.58 0.56
C PRO A 53 0.97 9.91 -0.17
N GLU A 54 1.05 10.21 -1.46
CA GLU A 54 -0.10 10.53 -2.29
C GLU A 54 -1.05 9.33 -2.48
N VAL A 55 -0.50 8.12 -2.55
CA VAL A 55 -1.29 6.88 -2.64
C VAL A 55 -1.91 6.57 -1.29
N ALA A 56 -1.14 6.63 -0.21
CA ALA A 56 -1.64 6.39 1.15
C ALA A 56 -2.82 7.31 1.48
N ALA A 57 -2.69 8.61 1.17
CA ALA A 57 -3.76 9.59 1.35
C ALA A 57 -5.01 9.25 0.52
N MET A 58 -4.86 8.92 -0.76
CA MET A 58 -5.99 8.54 -1.64
C MET A 58 -6.72 7.31 -1.11
N VAL A 59 -5.98 6.30 -0.65
CA VAL A 59 -6.57 5.06 -0.12
C VAL A 59 -7.33 5.33 1.17
N LEU A 60 -6.75 6.11 2.09
CA LEU A 60 -7.41 6.49 3.33
C LEU A 60 -8.68 7.32 3.08
N ASP A 61 -8.65 8.29 2.17
CA ASP A 61 -9.82 9.10 1.82
C ASP A 61 -10.95 8.24 1.23
N GLY A 62 -10.63 7.33 0.32
CA GLY A 62 -11.61 6.39 -0.23
C GLY A 62 -12.26 5.51 0.83
N LEU A 63 -11.46 4.96 1.75
CA LEU A 63 -11.95 4.16 2.87
C LEU A 63 -12.83 4.98 3.83
N MET A 64 -12.43 6.21 4.15
CA MET A 64 -13.22 7.12 5.00
C MET A 64 -14.55 7.52 4.36
N ARG A 65 -14.62 7.57 3.03
CA ARG A 65 -15.87 7.79 2.27
C ARG A 65 -16.74 6.54 2.16
N GLY A 66 -16.30 5.39 2.69
CA GLY A 66 -17.02 4.12 2.61
C GLY A 66 -16.89 3.44 1.24
N GLU A 67 -15.90 3.79 0.43
CA GLU A 67 -15.64 3.08 -0.81
C GLU A 67 -15.10 1.68 -0.56
N SER A 68 -15.44 0.74 -1.46
CA SER A 68 -14.93 -0.62 -1.38
C SER A 68 -13.47 -0.69 -1.84
N LEU A 69 -12.71 -1.62 -1.27
CA LEU A 69 -11.31 -1.85 -1.65
C LEU A 69 -11.12 -2.07 -3.17
N PRO A 70 -11.97 -2.85 -3.86
CA PRO A 70 -11.87 -2.98 -5.32
C PRO A 70 -12.08 -1.66 -6.08
N ALA A 71 -12.98 -0.79 -5.60
CA ALA A 71 -13.21 0.52 -6.23
C ALA A 71 -12.00 1.44 -6.06
N VAL A 72 -11.41 1.47 -4.86
CA VAL A 72 -10.20 2.23 -4.58
C VAL A 72 -9.00 1.68 -5.37
N TRP A 73 -8.87 0.36 -5.46
CA TRP A 73 -7.84 -0.29 -6.27
C TRP A 73 -7.94 0.09 -7.74
N LYS A 74 -9.14 0.04 -8.32
CA LYS A 74 -9.36 0.41 -9.72
C LYS A 74 -8.88 1.84 -10.02
N LYS A 75 -9.15 2.79 -9.13
CA LYS A 75 -8.67 4.19 -9.24
C LYS A 75 -7.14 4.28 -9.20
N LEU A 76 -6.49 3.42 -8.41
CA LEU A 76 -5.04 3.35 -8.31
C LEU A 76 -4.43 2.71 -9.56
N GLU A 77 -5.05 1.64 -10.05
CA GLU A 77 -4.60 0.85 -11.20
C GLU A 77 -4.58 1.65 -12.50
N GLU A 78 -5.53 2.57 -12.68
CA GLU A 78 -5.57 3.54 -13.79
C GLU A 78 -4.41 4.55 -13.76
N LYS A 79 -3.69 4.66 -12.63
CA LYS A 79 -2.57 5.59 -12.40
C LYS A 79 -1.21 4.88 -12.27
N LEU A 80 -1.19 3.56 -12.42
CA LEU A 80 -0.01 2.68 -12.32
C LEU A 80 0.72 2.56 -13.65
#